data_AF-A0A7V8FHA1-F1
#
_entry.id   AF-A0A7V8FHA1-F1
#
_cell.length_a   1.000
_cell.length_b   1.000
_cell.length_c   1.000
_cell.angle_alpha   90.00
_cell.angle_beta   90.00
_cell.angle_gamma   90.00
#
_symmetry.space_group_name_H-M   'P 1'
#
loop_
_entity.id
_entity.type
_entity.pdbx_description
1 polymer ?
#
loop_
_entity_poly.entity_id
_entity_poly.type
_entity_poly.pdbx_seq_one_letter_code
_entity_poly.pdbx_strand_id
1 'polypeptide(L)'
;MLSWVLGGHLAWLQLYEHKQQLDPFLVIALPVILLCCALLLIAWAEYNRLRFAGKERRGARTDATRAEVAAGLGASMALAEQLANAKAVTLHMDDNARPVGMTEQRLT
;
A
#
# COMPACT_ATOMS: atom_id res chain seq x y z
N MET A 1 4.06 23.49 -9.44
CA MET A 1 3.38 23.94 -10.68
C MET A 1 4.21 24.99 -11.41
N LEU A 2 4.56 26.13 -10.77
CA LEU A 2 5.43 27.15 -11.39
C LEU A 2 6.79 26.62 -11.88
N SER A 3 7.44 25.75 -11.09
CA SER A 3 8.72 25.13 -11.43
C SER A 3 8.67 24.25 -12.69
N TRP A 4 7.53 23.62 -12.95
CA TRP A 4 7.31 22.80 -14.15
C TRP A 4 7.14 23.65 -15.40
N VAL A 5 6.40 24.76 -15.28
CA VAL A 5 6.21 25.71 -16.38
C VAL A 5 7.52 26.41 -16.72
N LEU A 6 8.27 26.85 -15.70
CA LEU A 6 9.60 27.45 -15.86
C LEU A 6 10.61 26.47 -16.45
N GLY A 7 10.64 25.23 -15.96
CA GLY A 7 11.50 24.17 -16.50
C GLY A 7 11.17 23.83 -17.96
N GLY A 8 9.88 23.74 -18.30
CA GLY A 8 9.43 23.53 -19.67
C GLY A 8 9.76 24.71 -20.59
N HIS A 9 9.62 25.94 -20.12
CA HIS A 9 9.96 27.15 -20.86
C HIS A 9 11.47 27.29 -21.10
N LEU A 10 12.29 26.97 -20.09
CA LEU A 10 13.74 26.93 -20.22
C LEU A 10 14.19 25.86 -21.21
N ALA A 11 13.61 24.65 -21.14
CA ALA A 11 13.88 23.58 -22.09
C ALA A 11 13.47 23.98 -23.53
N TRP A 12 12.35 24.69 -23.70
CA TRP A 12 11.89 25.20 -24.99
C TRP A 12 12.85 26.25 -25.59
N LEU A 13 13.34 27.18 -24.77
CA LEU A 13 14.34 28.16 -25.19
C LEU A 13 15.66 27.49 -25.57
N GLN A 14 16.13 26.54 -24.77
CA GLN A 14 17.33 25.75 -25.05
C GLN A 14 17.20 24.95 -26.36
N LEU A 15 16.01 24.40 -26.64
CA LEU A 15 15.69 23.69 -27.89
C LEU A 15 15.80 24.61 -29.12
N TYR A 16 15.39 25.87 -28.97
CA TYR A 16 15.37 26.84 -30.06
C TYR A 16 16.75 27.43 -30.37
N GLU A 17 17.62 27.51 -29.37
CA GLU A 17 19.00 28.03 -29.50
C GLU A 17 19.98 26.93 -29.98
N HIS A 18 19.76 25.66 -29.62
CA HIS A 18 20.57 24.50 -30.01
C HIS A 18 20.07 23.76 -31.27
N LYS A 19 19.45 24.46 -32.22
CA LYS A 19 18.82 23.93 -33.46
C LYS A 19 19.63 22.91 -34.29
N GLN A 20 20.92 22.70 -34.03
CA GLN A 20 21.80 21.84 -34.82
C GLN A 20 21.98 20.41 -34.29
N GLN A 21 21.55 20.06 -33.06
CA GLN A 21 21.93 18.76 -32.44
C GLN A 21 20.78 17.82 -32.06
N LEU A 22 19.52 18.24 -32.16
CA LEU A 22 18.38 17.41 -31.75
C LEU A 22 17.63 16.87 -32.96
N ASP A 23 17.56 15.54 -33.04
CA ASP A 23 16.84 14.82 -34.08
C ASP A 23 15.34 15.18 -34.00
N PRO A 24 14.72 15.67 -35.08
CA PRO A 24 13.28 15.93 -35.15
C PRO A 24 12.42 14.75 -34.70
N PHE A 25 12.92 13.51 -34.89
CA PHE A 25 12.26 12.31 -34.39
C PHE A 25 12.11 12.32 -32.87
N LEU A 26 13.16 12.69 -32.13
CA LEU A 26 13.17 12.67 -30.67
C LEU A 26 12.16 13.66 -30.07
N VAL A 27 12.05 14.84 -30.70
CA VAL A 27 11.15 15.92 -30.28
C VAL A 27 9.68 15.50 -30.34
N ILE A 28 9.33 14.64 -31.30
CA ILE A 28 7.96 14.12 -31.48
C ILE A 28 7.77 12.80 -30.71
N ALA A 29 8.76 11.91 -30.76
CA ALA A 29 8.68 10.59 -30.15
C ALA A 29 8.56 10.67 -28.62
N LEU A 30 9.28 11.57 -27.95
CA LEU A 30 9.24 11.68 -26.49
C LEU A 30 7.84 12.03 -25.95
N PRO A 31 7.15 13.09 -26.43
CA PRO A 31 5.77 13.37 -26.04
C PRO A 31 4.80 12.23 -26.34
N VAL A 32 4.94 11.58 -27.50
CA VAL A 32 4.08 10.45 -27.90
C VAL A 32 4.28 9.26 -26.96
N ILE A 33 5.53 8.90 -26.66
CA ILE A 33 5.85 7.82 -25.72
C ILE A 33 5.29 8.14 -24.34
N LEU A 34 5.45 9.38 -23.87
CA LEU A 34 4.91 9.81 -22.58
C LEU A 34 3.38 9.68 -22.53
N LEU A 35 2.69 10.08 -23.59
CA LEU A 35 1.24 9.93 -23.72
C LEU A 35 0.84 8.44 -23.69
N CYS A 36 1.52 7.60 -24.47
CA CYS A 36 1.28 6.16 -24.51
C CYS A 36 1.49 5.51 -23.13
N CYS A 37 2.57 5.87 -22.43
CA CYS A 37 2.84 5.37 -21.08
C CYS A 37 1.75 5.81 -20.09
N ALA A 38 1.35 7.09 -20.13
CA ALA A 38 0.30 7.59 -19.26
C ALA A 38 -1.03 6.85 -19.49
N LEU A 39 -1.43 6.69 -20.75
CA LEU A 39 -2.64 5.97 -21.12
C LEU A 39 -2.58 4.49 -20.69
N LEU A 40 -1.44 3.83 -20.88
CA LEU A 40 -1.25 2.43 -20.49
C LEU A 40 -1.35 2.26 -18.96
N LEU A 41 -0.74 3.15 -18.18
CA LEU A 41 -0.82 3.11 -16.72
C LEU A 41 -2.24 3.39 -16.21
N ILE A 42 -2.93 4.36 -16.81
CA ILE A 42 -4.33 4.67 -16.46
C ILE A 42 -5.22 3.48 -16.81
N ALA A 43 -5.10 2.93 -18.01
CA ALA A 43 -5.87 1.77 -18.45
C ALA A 43 -5.59 0.55 -17.56
N TRP A 44 -4.34 0.32 -17.17
CA TRP A 44 -3.97 -0.76 -16.26
C TRP A 44 -4.57 -0.56 -14.87
N ALA A 45 -4.51 0.65 -14.32
CA ALA A 45 -5.10 0.98 -13.04
C ALA A 45 -6.62 0.81 -13.05
N GLU A 46 -7.28 1.24 -14.13
CA GLU A 46 -8.72 1.10 -14.31
C GLU A 46 -9.13 -0.37 -14.49
N TYR A 47 -8.40 -1.13 -15.29
CA TYR A 47 -8.60 -2.56 -15.43
C TYR A 47 -8.45 -3.28 -14.10
N ASN A 48 -7.41 -2.96 -13.33
CA ASN A 48 -7.19 -3.50 -12.00
C ASN A 48 -8.33 -3.11 -11.06
N ARG A 49 -8.79 -1.86 -11.11
CA ARG A 49 -9.94 -1.38 -10.34
C ARG A 49 -11.19 -2.16 -10.69
N LEU A 50 -11.54 -2.31 -11.96
CA LEU A 50 -12.72 -3.06 -12.43
C LEU A 50 -12.63 -4.54 -12.07
N ARG A 51 -11.48 -5.17 -12.31
CA ARG A 51 -11.23 -6.59 -12.01
C ARG A 51 -11.35 -6.91 -10.52
N PHE A 52 -10.98 -5.97 -9.65
CA PHE A 52 -11.00 -6.16 -8.20
C PHE A 52 -12.10 -5.37 -7.48
N ALA A 53 -12.97 -4.64 -8.18
CA ALA A 53 -14.03 -3.82 -7.60
C ALA A 53 -15.04 -4.62 -6.77
N GLY A 54 -15.28 -5.89 -7.12
CA GLY A 54 -16.18 -6.79 -6.39
C GLY A 54 -15.51 -7.59 -5.27
N LYS A 55 -14.19 -7.48 -5.10
CA LYS A 55 -13.47 -8.10 -3.98
C LYS A 55 -13.24 -7.04 -2.93
N GLU A 56 -14.26 -6.85 -2.11
CA GLU A 56 -14.30 -5.88 -1.04
C GLU A 56 -13.11 -6.08 -0.08
N ARG A 57 -12.02 -5.34 -0.32
CA ARG A 57 -10.82 -5.34 0.55
C ARG A 57 -11.09 -4.67 1.90
N ARG A 58 -12.28 -4.09 2.07
CA ARG A 58 -12.72 -3.30 3.23
C ARG A 58 -14.17 -3.58 3.63
N GLY A 59 -14.73 -4.73 3.24
CA GLY A 59 -15.95 -5.21 3.88
C GLY A 59 -15.61 -5.47 5.36
N ALA A 60 -16.49 -5.09 6.28
CA ALA A 60 -16.31 -5.40 7.69
C ALA A 60 -16.05 -6.91 7.79
N ARG A 61 -14.83 -7.29 8.14
CA ARG A 61 -14.51 -8.69 8.41
C ARG A 61 -15.48 -9.10 9.50
N THR A 62 -16.26 -10.16 9.25
CA THR A 62 -17.17 -10.69 10.27
C THR A 62 -16.38 -10.83 11.56
N ASP A 63 -16.85 -10.19 12.62
CA ASP A 63 -16.15 -10.19 13.90
C ASP A 63 -15.89 -11.64 14.30
N ALA A 64 -14.61 -11.99 14.43
CA ALA A 64 -14.24 -13.34 14.80
C ALA A 64 -14.76 -13.63 16.20
N THR A 65 -15.38 -14.79 16.39
CA THR A 65 -15.83 -15.19 17.71
C THR A 65 -14.61 -15.43 18.62
N ARG A 66 -14.78 -15.26 19.94
CA ARG A 66 -13.68 -15.51 20.89
C ARG A 66 -13.10 -16.93 20.76
N ALA A 67 -13.95 -17.90 20.42
CA ALA A 67 -13.55 -19.28 20.16
C ALA A 67 -12.64 -19.40 18.92
N GLU A 68 -12.96 -18.69 17.83
CA GLU A 68 -12.13 -18.66 16.63
C GLU A 68 -10.78 -17.99 16.88
N VAL A 69 -10.75 -16.93 17.69
CA VAL A 69 -9.51 -16.25 18.08
C VAL A 69 -8.65 -17.18 18.95
N ALA A 70 -9.24 -17.84 19.95
CA ALA A 70 -8.53 -18.79 20.81
C ALA A 70 -7.96 -19.96 20.00
N ALA A 71 -8.76 -20.54 19.09
CA ALA A 71 -8.34 -21.64 18.22
C ALA A 71 -7.24 -21.21 17.24
N GLY A 72 -7.35 -20.02 16.63
CA GLY A 72 -6.34 -19.47 15.72
C GLY A 72 -5.02 -19.16 16.40
N LEU A 73 -5.05 -18.76 17.67
CA LEU A 73 -3.86 -18.56 18.50
C LEU A 73 -3.29 -19.87 19.05
N GLY A 74 -4.06 -20.96 19.07
CA GLY A 74 -3.72 -22.17 19.81
C GLY A 74 -3.72 -21.97 21.33
N ALA A 75 -4.46 -20.96 21.81
CA ALA A 75 -4.57 -20.58 23.21
C ALA A 75 -5.70 -21.33 23.92
N SER A 76 -5.62 -21.43 25.25
CA SER A 76 -6.80 -21.82 26.04
C SER A 76 -7.85 -20.71 26.05
N MET A 77 -9.13 -21.06 26.20
CA MET A 77 -10.22 -20.09 26.25
C MET A 77 -10.05 -19.09 27.41
N ALA A 78 -9.57 -19.57 28.57
CA ALA A 78 -9.30 -18.73 29.73
C ALA A 78 -8.21 -17.68 29.47
N LEU A 79 -7.15 -18.05 28.74
CA LEU A 79 -6.10 -17.10 28.36
C LEU A 79 -6.62 -16.10 27.31
N ALA A 80 -7.43 -16.54 26.36
CA ALA A 80 -8.04 -15.66 25.37
C ALA A 80 -8.98 -14.63 26.01
N GLU A 81 -9.76 -15.01 27.03
CA GLU A 81 -10.59 -14.07 27.79
C GLU A 81 -9.77 -13.06 28.58
N GLN A 82 -8.68 -13.50 29.20
CA GLN A 82 -7.76 -12.61 29.91
C GLN A 82 -7.13 -11.59 28.96
N LEU A 83 -6.65 -12.04 27.79
CA LEU A 83 -6.08 -11.16 26.75
C LEU A 83 -7.11 -10.16 26.20
N ALA A 84 -8.35 -10.59 25.99
CA ALA A 84 -9.40 -9.74 25.45
C ALA A 84 -9.81 -8.60 26.39
N ASN A 85 -9.59 -8.75 27.70
CA ASN A 85 -9.94 -7.76 28.71
C ASN A 85 -8.75 -6.87 29.12
N ALA A 86 -7.52 -7.22 28.70
CA ALA A 86 -6.31 -6.50 29.09
C ALA A 86 -5.93 -5.43 28.05
N LYS A 87 -5.52 -4.25 28.52
CA LYS A 87 -5.17 -3.11 27.65
C LYS A 87 -3.80 -3.24 27.00
N ALA A 88 -2.83 -3.78 27.74
CA ALA A 88 -1.46 -4.03 27.28
C ALA A 88 -0.88 -5.22 28.06
N VAL A 89 -0.28 -6.16 27.33
CA VAL A 89 0.19 -7.43 27.88
C VAL A 89 1.47 -7.87 27.20
N THR A 90 2.37 -8.47 27.99
CA THR A 90 3.47 -9.28 27.48
C THR A 90 2.98 -10.72 27.38
N LEU A 91 2.96 -11.26 26.17
CA LEU A 91 2.52 -12.62 25.88
C LEU A 91 3.67 -13.61 26.04
N HIS A 92 3.46 -14.69 26.79
CA HIS A 92 4.45 -15.75 26.99
C HIS A 92 4.10 -16.91 26.06
N MET A 93 5.05 -17.27 25.19
CA MET A 93 4.91 -18.33 24.18
C MET A 93 5.64 -19.60 24.60
N ASP A 94 5.13 -20.76 24.16
CA ASP A 94 5.86 -22.03 24.21
C ASP A 94 6.80 -22.22 23.01
N ASP A 95 7.50 -23.35 22.98
CA ASP A 95 8.43 -23.73 21.90
C ASP A 95 7.75 -23.90 20.53
N ASN A 96 6.42 -24.03 20.51
CA ASN A 96 5.60 -24.12 19.29
C ASN A 96 4.93 -22.78 18.93
N ALA A 97 5.40 -21.69 19.54
CA ALA A 97 4.87 -20.33 19.37
C ALA A 97 3.37 -20.19 19.74
N ARG A 98 2.89 -21.00 20.69
CA ARG A 98 1.54 -20.91 21.24
C ARG A 98 1.55 -20.13 22.55
N PRO A 99 0.56 -19.25 22.78
CA PRO A 99 0.47 -18.51 24.01
C PRO A 99 0.07 -19.42 25.18
N VAL A 100 0.92 -19.46 26.21
CA VAL A 100 0.73 -20.25 27.42
C VAL A 100 0.43 -19.39 28.65
N GLY A 101 0.72 -18.10 28.59
CA GLY A 101 0.43 -17.16 29.66
C GLY A 101 0.58 -15.71 29.22
N MET A 102 0.22 -14.79 30.12
CA MET A 102 0.39 -13.36 29.89
C MET A 102 0.78 -12.65 31.19
N THR A 103 1.48 -11.53 31.05
CA THR A 103 1.74 -10.58 32.14
C THR A 103 1.19 -9.23 31.73
N GLU A 104 0.34 -8.60 32.54
CA GLU A 104 -0.15 -7.25 32.27
C GLU A 104 0.98 -6.22 32.38
N GLN A 105 1.08 -5.37 31.38
CA GLN A 105 2.05 -4.29 31.37
C GLN A 105 1.40 -3.04 31.96
N ARG A 106 1.92 -2.56 33.11
CA ARG A 106 1.55 -1.24 33.63
C ARG A 106 2.04 -0.17 32.66
N LEU A 107 1.11 0.45 31.95
CA LEU A 107 1.36 1.68 31.20
C LEU A 107 1.43 2.82 32.22
N THR A 108 2.65 3.24 32.59
CA THR A 108 2.93 4.50 33.30
C THR A 108 2.72 5.71 32.41
#